data_AF-A0A5C7FLS5-F1
#
_entry.id   AF-A0A5C7FLS5-F1
#
_cell.length_a   1.000
_cell.length_b   1.000
_cell.length_c   1.000
_cell.angle_alpha   90.00
_cell.angle_beta   90.00
_cell.angle_gamma   90.00
#
_symmetry.space_group_name_H-M   'P 1'
#
loop_
_entity.id
_entity.type
_entity.pdbx_description
1 polymer ?
#
loop_
_entity_poly.entity_id
_entity_poly.type
_entity_poly.pdbx_seq_one_letter_code
_entity_poly.pdbx_strand_id
1 'polypeptide(L)'
;MQELYKEIHMYLNQEEEIPFKTFDNYYKRVIKYFNEHADEFDEEHVWKALFISENVMSNADGRSKEVSDQKESKKYKKMSKRLTLWAQNFAARLARKGYNEEQMNARFEKMFEDYETFKNE
;
A
#
# COMPACT_ATOMS: atom_id res chain seq x y z
N MET A 1 -3.00 -8.95 -7.96
CA MET A 1 -3.04 -8.49 -6.56
C MET A 1 -1.99 -9.20 -5.73
N GLN A 2 -2.00 -10.53 -5.66
CA GLN A 2 -1.10 -11.30 -4.79
C GLN A 2 0.38 -10.93 -4.93
N GLU A 3 0.89 -10.83 -6.17
CA GLU A 3 2.29 -10.42 -6.39
C GLU A 3 2.62 -9.04 -5.83
N LEU A 4 1.72 -8.05 -5.99
CA LEU A 4 1.92 -6.71 -5.43
C LEU A 4 1.89 -6.75 -3.90
N TYR A 5 1.07 -7.63 -3.34
CA TYR A 5 0.92 -7.82 -1.90
C TYR A 5 2.15 -8.49 -1.28
N LYS A 6 2.68 -9.54 -1.92
CA LYS A 6 3.94 -10.18 -1.52
C LYS A 6 5.10 -9.18 -1.60
N GLU A 7 5.20 -8.43 -2.70
CA GLU A 7 6.30 -7.49 -2.91
C GLU A 7 6.33 -6.34 -1.88
N ILE A 8 5.18 -5.79 -1.46
CA ILE A 8 5.18 -4.78 -0.39
C ILE A 8 5.66 -5.36 0.93
N HIS A 9 5.31 -6.62 1.26
CA HIS A 9 5.81 -7.29 2.45
C HIS A 9 7.31 -7.47 2.42
N MET A 10 7.88 -7.82 1.27
CA MET A 10 9.34 -7.90 1.12
C MET A 10 10.00 -6.54 1.35
N TYR A 11 9.41 -5.45 0.85
CA TYR A 11 9.94 -4.10 1.06
C TYR A 11 9.81 -3.60 2.50
N LEU A 12 8.70 -3.89 3.18
CA LEU A 12 8.48 -3.48 4.57
C LEU A 12 9.44 -4.17 5.55
N ASN A 13 9.99 -5.33 5.18
CA ASN A 13 10.90 -6.11 6.00
C ASN A 13 12.38 -5.99 5.56
N GLN A 14 12.73 -5.00 4.72
CA GLN A 14 14.13 -4.70 4.42
C GLN A 14 14.76 -3.83 5.50
N GLU A 15 16.06 -4.04 5.78
CA GLU A 15 16.83 -3.20 6.71
C GLU A 15 17.05 -1.79 6.17
N GLU A 16 17.15 -1.65 4.86
CA GLU A 16 17.39 -0.38 4.18
C GLU A 16 16.20 0.05 3.33
N GLU A 17 16.00 1.36 3.23
CA GLU A 17 14.99 1.94 2.35
C GLU A 17 15.30 1.67 0.87
N ILE A 18 14.32 1.16 0.13
CA ILE A 18 14.48 0.93 -1.31
C ILE A 18 14.71 2.23 -2.09
N PRO A 19 15.55 2.21 -3.16
CA PRO A 19 15.81 3.39 -3.98
C PRO A 19 14.54 4.00 -4.61
N PHE A 20 14.55 5.33 -4.85
CA PHE A 20 13.43 6.07 -5.46
C PHE A 20 12.85 5.37 -6.69
N LYS A 21 13.71 4.93 -7.61
CA LYS A 21 13.28 4.30 -8.88
C LYS A 21 12.53 2.98 -8.65
N THR A 22 12.96 2.19 -7.67
CA THR A 22 12.29 0.93 -7.29
C THR A 22 10.92 1.23 -6.71
N PHE A 23 10.84 2.18 -5.79
CA PHE A 23 9.58 2.61 -5.17
C PHE A 23 8.59 3.19 -6.19
N ASP A 24 9.05 4.09 -7.08
CA ASP A 24 8.23 4.70 -8.14
C ASP A 24 7.68 3.66 -9.13
N ASN A 25 8.49 2.66 -9.49
CA ASN A 25 8.05 1.56 -10.34
C ASN A 25 7.00 0.68 -9.66
N TYR A 26 7.20 0.32 -8.39
CA TYR A 26 6.22 -0.42 -7.61
C TYR A 26 4.90 0.34 -7.52
N TYR A 27 4.93 1.61 -7.12
CA TYR A 27 3.76 2.49 -7.07
C TYR A 27 3.00 2.53 -8.41
N LYS A 28 3.70 2.67 -9.54
CA LYS A 28 3.06 2.69 -10.86
C LYS A 28 2.33 1.39 -11.17
N ARG A 29 2.90 0.24 -10.80
CA ARG A 29 2.25 -1.07 -10.97
C ARG A 29 1.01 -1.20 -10.09
N VAL A 30 1.09 -0.77 -8.83
CA VAL A 30 -0.07 -0.71 -7.91
C VAL A 30 -1.20 0.12 -8.51
N ILE A 31 -0.89 1.34 -8.92
CA ILE A 31 -1.88 2.27 -9.47
C ILE A 31 -2.50 1.74 -10.77
N LYS A 32 -1.68 1.17 -11.66
CA LYS A 32 -2.18 0.55 -12.89
C LYS A 32 -3.17 -0.57 -12.54
N TYR A 33 -2.79 -1.45 -11.63
CA TYR A 33 -3.62 -2.58 -11.22
C TYR A 33 -4.94 -2.13 -10.57
N PHE A 34 -4.92 -1.11 -9.71
CA PHE A 34 -6.14 -0.56 -9.12
C PHE A 34 -7.04 0.08 -10.17
N ASN A 35 -6.48 0.88 -11.07
CA ASN A 35 -7.24 1.50 -12.16
C ASN A 35 -7.92 0.46 -13.08
N GLU A 36 -7.28 -0.69 -13.31
CA GLU A 36 -7.76 -1.73 -14.23
C GLU A 36 -8.75 -2.71 -13.57
N HIS A 37 -8.63 -2.95 -12.27
CA HIS A 37 -9.31 -4.08 -11.62
C HIS A 37 -10.07 -3.75 -10.32
N ALA A 38 -9.94 -2.53 -9.76
CA ALA A 38 -10.47 -2.27 -8.42
C ALA A 38 -11.99 -2.45 -8.29
N ASP A 39 -12.75 -2.20 -9.35
CA ASP A 39 -14.21 -2.39 -9.37
C ASP A 39 -14.62 -3.86 -9.21
N GLU A 40 -13.73 -4.79 -9.58
CA GLU A 40 -13.94 -6.25 -9.52
C GLU A 40 -13.39 -6.89 -8.24
N PHE A 41 -12.72 -6.12 -7.38
CA PHE A 41 -12.12 -6.68 -6.16
C PHE A 41 -13.16 -7.30 -5.24
N ASP A 42 -12.98 -8.57 -4.94
CA ASP A 42 -13.62 -9.21 -3.80
C ASP A 42 -13.07 -8.64 -2.47
N GLU A 43 -13.60 -9.15 -1.36
CA GLU A 43 -13.22 -8.65 -0.05
C GLU A 43 -11.74 -8.83 0.28
N GLU A 44 -11.15 -9.98 -0.05
CA GLU A 44 -9.74 -10.26 0.21
C GLU A 44 -8.84 -9.32 -0.61
N HIS A 45 -9.21 -9.09 -1.86
CA HIS A 45 -8.55 -8.11 -2.72
C HIS A 45 -8.66 -6.69 -2.15
N VAL A 46 -9.81 -6.30 -1.59
CA VAL A 46 -9.99 -4.98 -0.93
C VAL A 46 -9.07 -4.84 0.28
N TRP A 47 -8.93 -5.87 1.12
CA TRP A 47 -7.99 -5.84 2.25
C TRP A 47 -6.55 -5.66 1.80
N LYS A 48 -6.11 -6.46 0.82
CA LYS A 48 -4.75 -6.36 0.26
C LYS A 48 -4.49 -5.00 -0.39
N ALA A 49 -5.48 -4.48 -1.13
CA ALA A 49 -5.40 -3.16 -1.75
C ALA A 49 -5.31 -2.03 -0.73
N LEU A 50 -6.10 -2.12 0.34
CA LEU A 50 -6.08 -1.16 1.44
C LEU A 50 -4.71 -1.20 2.15
N PHE A 51 -4.20 -2.38 2.45
CA PHE A 51 -2.88 -2.56 3.06
C PHE A 51 -1.75 -1.95 2.22
N ILE A 52 -1.73 -2.23 0.92
CA ILE A 52 -0.76 -1.64 -0.01
C ILE A 52 -0.93 -0.11 -0.02
N SER A 53 -2.16 0.39 -0.09
CA SER A 53 -2.43 1.83 -0.18
C SER A 53 -1.91 2.58 1.03
N GLU A 54 -2.23 2.10 2.24
CA GLU A 54 -1.80 2.73 3.50
C GLU A 54 -0.28 2.74 3.65
N ASN A 55 0.37 1.60 3.41
CA ASN A 55 1.83 1.48 3.56
C ASN A 55 2.59 2.33 2.54
N VAL A 56 2.21 2.30 1.26
CA VAL A 56 2.87 3.11 0.22
C VAL A 56 2.57 4.59 0.43
N MET A 57 1.35 4.95 0.84
CA MET A 57 0.98 6.33 1.13
C MET A 57 1.82 6.91 2.28
N SER A 58 1.85 6.20 3.41
CA SER A 58 2.57 6.64 4.62
C SER A 58 4.08 6.74 4.36
N ASN A 59 4.67 5.73 3.71
CA ASN A 59 6.08 5.74 3.35
C ASN A 59 6.40 6.88 2.38
N ALA A 60 5.59 7.10 1.34
CA ALA A 60 5.77 8.23 0.43
C ALA A 60 5.65 9.58 1.16
N ASP A 61 4.71 9.74 2.08
CA ASP A 61 4.59 10.98 2.85
C ASP A 61 5.85 11.26 3.69
N GLY A 62 6.35 10.25 4.41
CA GLY A 62 7.60 10.31 5.17
C GLY A 62 8.79 10.70 4.30
N ARG A 63 9.03 9.93 3.23
CA ARG A 63 10.14 10.17 2.29
C ARG A 63 10.08 11.55 1.65
N SER A 64 8.87 12.07 1.41
CA SER A 64 8.71 13.40 0.82
C SER A 64 9.21 14.55 1.71
N LYS A 65 9.29 14.31 3.02
CA LYS A 65 9.76 15.26 4.04
C LYS A 65 11.27 15.17 4.25
N GLU A 66 11.87 14.00 3.99
CA GLU A 66 13.28 13.73 4.26
C GLU A 66 14.19 13.89 3.04
N VAL A 67 13.68 13.59 1.84
CA VAL A 67 14.50 13.63 0.62
C VAL A 67 14.92 15.07 0.27
N SER A 68 16.20 15.25 -0.05
CA SER A 68 16.76 16.56 -0.45
C SER A 68 16.45 16.92 -1.91
N ASP A 69 16.26 15.91 -2.79
CA ASP A 69 15.87 16.13 -4.18
C ASP A 69 14.41 16.62 -4.28
N GLN A 70 14.24 17.85 -4.76
CA GLN A 70 12.94 18.51 -4.87
C GLN A 70 12.00 17.88 -5.90
N LYS A 71 12.52 17.23 -6.95
CA LYS A 71 11.70 16.52 -7.93
C LYS A 71 11.16 15.23 -7.32
N GLU A 72 11.97 14.51 -6.56
CA GLU A 72 11.55 13.31 -5.83
C GLU A 72 10.53 13.64 -4.74
N SER A 73 10.79 14.67 -3.91
CA SER A 73 9.82 15.13 -2.90
C SER A 73 8.44 15.42 -3.50
N LYS A 74 8.40 16.13 -4.64
CA LYS A 74 7.13 16.41 -5.35
C LYS A 74 6.45 15.14 -5.88
N LYS A 75 7.21 14.13 -6.32
CA LYS A 75 6.63 12.86 -6.78
C LYS A 75 6.07 12.07 -5.61
N TYR A 76 6.79 11.96 -4.50
CA TYR A 76 6.30 11.31 -3.29
C TYR A 76 5.01 11.95 -2.74
N LYS A 77 4.93 13.29 -2.68
CA LYS A 77 3.69 14.00 -2.29
C LYS A 77 2.51 13.65 -3.18
N LYS A 78 2.74 13.50 -4.50
CA LYS A 78 1.69 13.08 -5.44
C LYS A 78 1.29 11.62 -5.24
N MET A 79 2.24 10.73 -4.96
CA MET A 79 1.97 9.32 -4.65
C MET A 79 1.10 9.19 -3.40
N SER A 80 1.52 9.83 -2.31
CA SER A 80 0.78 9.86 -1.05
C SER A 80 -0.65 10.36 -1.26
N LYS A 81 -0.82 11.57 -1.83
CA LYS A 81 -2.16 12.13 -2.10
C LYS A 81 -3.06 11.21 -2.94
N ARG A 82 -2.51 10.55 -3.96
CA ARG A 82 -3.32 9.64 -4.80
C ARG A 82 -3.73 8.39 -4.03
N LEU A 83 -2.83 7.82 -3.23
CA LEU A 83 -3.11 6.62 -2.45
C LEU A 83 -4.01 6.90 -1.26
N THR A 84 -4.02 8.10 -0.69
CA THR A 84 -5.03 8.50 0.30
C THR A 84 -6.44 8.30 -0.23
N LEU A 85 -6.71 8.69 -1.49
CA LEU A 85 -8.03 8.51 -2.10
C LEU A 85 -8.39 7.04 -2.29
N TRP A 86 -7.40 6.21 -2.66
CA TRP A 86 -7.60 4.76 -2.79
C TRP A 86 -7.83 4.09 -1.43
N ALA A 87 -7.01 4.41 -0.43
CA ALA A 87 -7.18 3.91 0.93
C ALA A 87 -8.56 4.25 1.48
N GLN A 88 -8.99 5.52 1.36
CA GLN A 88 -10.34 5.94 1.76
C GLN A 88 -11.45 5.16 1.01
N ASN A 89 -11.28 4.89 -0.28
CA ASN A 89 -12.23 4.09 -1.05
C ASN A 89 -12.33 2.65 -0.51
N PHE A 90 -11.19 1.98 -0.31
CA PHE A 90 -11.16 0.60 0.16
C PHE A 90 -11.65 0.49 1.61
N ALA A 91 -11.25 1.39 2.50
CA ALA A 91 -11.76 1.46 3.86
C ALA A 91 -13.28 1.65 3.88
N ALA A 92 -13.83 2.54 3.03
CA ALA A 92 -15.27 2.72 2.92
C ALA A 92 -15.99 1.45 2.41
N ARG A 93 -15.38 0.67 1.51
CA ARG A 93 -15.93 -0.61 1.04
C ARG A 93 -15.97 -1.65 2.17
N LEU A 94 -14.95 -1.70 3.01
CA LEU A 94 -14.93 -2.59 4.18
C LEU A 94 -15.93 -2.14 5.25
N ALA A 95 -16.05 -0.83 5.50
CA ALA A 95 -17.05 -0.29 6.41
C ALA A 95 -18.49 -0.65 5.97
N ARG A 96 -18.78 -0.58 4.67
CA ARG A 96 -20.09 -1.04 4.11
C ARG A 96 -20.34 -2.53 4.27
N LYS A 97 -19.28 -3.33 4.43
CA LYS A 97 -19.37 -4.77 4.76
C LYS A 97 -19.54 -5.02 6.26
N GLY A 98 -19.54 -3.98 7.09
CA GLY A 98 -19.77 -4.07 8.54
C GLY A 98 -18.49 -4.04 9.38
N TYR A 99 -17.31 -3.85 8.78
CA TYR A 99 -16.07 -3.71 9.54
C TYR A 99 -16.01 -2.35 10.23
N ASN A 100 -15.79 -2.34 11.54
CA ASN A 100 -15.48 -1.12 12.28
C ASN A 100 -13.96 -0.86 12.30
N GLU A 101 -13.56 0.30 12.82
CA GLU A 101 -12.15 0.72 12.88
C GLU A 101 -11.29 -0.25 13.68
N GLU A 102 -11.77 -0.72 14.83
CA GLU A 102 -11.04 -1.67 15.68
C GLU A 102 -10.76 -2.99 14.95
N GLN A 103 -11.76 -3.53 14.24
CA GLN A 103 -11.61 -4.74 13.44
C GLN A 103 -10.68 -4.53 12.25
N MET A 104 -10.74 -3.36 11.62
CA MET A 104 -9.81 -2.99 10.55
C MET A 104 -8.38 -2.95 11.07
N ASN A 105 -8.13 -2.28 12.19
CA ASN A 105 -6.81 -2.20 12.81
C ASN A 105 -6.30 -3.59 13.22
N ALA A 106 -7.12 -4.38 13.91
CA ALA A 106 -6.74 -5.74 14.34
C ALA A 106 -6.43 -6.67 13.15
N ARG A 107 -7.15 -6.53 12.03
CA ARG A 107 -6.83 -7.29 10.81
C ARG A 107 -5.57 -6.77 10.13
N PHE A 108 -5.36 -5.46 10.12
CA PHE A 108 -4.15 -4.84 9.61
C PHE A 108 -2.90 -5.32 10.33
N GLU A 109 -2.92 -5.41 11.65
CA GLU A 109 -1.83 -5.95 12.47
C GLU A 109 -1.50 -7.39 12.04
N LYS A 110 -2.52 -8.25 11.92
CA LYS A 110 -2.34 -9.63 11.46
C LYS A 110 -1.76 -9.71 10.05
N MET A 111 -2.13 -8.80 9.16
CA MET A 111 -1.61 -8.80 7.79
C MET A 111 -0.10 -8.62 7.72
N PHE A 112 0.55 -7.98 8.72
CA PHE A 112 2.03 -7.92 8.78
C PHE A 112 2.69 -9.29 9.02
N GLU A 113 1.97 -10.24 9.64
CA GLU A 113 2.46 -11.59 9.87
C GLU A 113 2.56 -12.41 8.57
N ASP A 114 1.87 -12.00 7.49
CA ASP A 114 1.89 -12.70 6.20
C ASP A 114 3.32 -12.77 5.60
N TYR A 115 4.23 -11.87 6.01
CA TYR A 115 5.65 -11.95 5.65
C TYR A 115 6.29 -13.29 6.03
N GLU A 116 5.91 -13.88 7.16
CA GLU A 116 6.42 -15.18 7.62
C GLU A 116 6.08 -16.32 6.65
N THR A 117 4.97 -16.18 5.92
CA THR A 117 4.59 -17.10 4.85
C THR A 117 5.41 -16.80 3.59
N PHE A 118 5.47 -15.52 3.17
CA PHE A 118 6.10 -15.13 1.91
C PHE A 118 7.61 -15.31 1.86
N LYS A 119 8.31 -15.20 2.99
CA LYS A 119 9.78 -15.33 3.02
C LYS A 119 10.28 -16.73 2.67
N ASN A 120 9.41 -17.74 2.71
CA ASN A 120 9.74 -19.14 2.45
C ASN A 120 9.29 -19.62 1.06
N GLU A 121 8.69 -18.74 0.25
CA GLU A 121 8.17 -19.00 -1.10
C GLU A 121 9.08 -18.43 -2.20
#